data_AF-A0A2T7BHK1-F1
#
_entry.id   AF-A0A2T7BHK1-F1
#
_cell.length_a   1.000
_cell.length_b   1.000
_cell.length_c   1.000
_cell.angle_alpha   90.00
_cell.angle_beta   90.00
_cell.angle_gamma   90.00
#
_symmetry.space_group_name_H-M   'P 1'
#
loop_
_entity.id
_entity.type
_entity.pdbx_description
1 polymer ?
#
loop_
_entity_poly.entity_id
_entity_poly.type
_entity_poly.pdbx_seq_one_letter_code
_entity_poly.pdbx_strand_id
1 'polypeptide(L)' 'MADTLEAHYQFRTYFFQLLNKSKTEFSITMYNTHYTFILAPNAENPGEETPWKNHTSNKMDMVPGLIAAVVEVVYGTAQQ' A
#
# COMPACT_ATOMS: atom_id res chain seq x y z
N MET A 1 -13.03 -9.42 13.25
CA MET A 1 -11.78 -8.75 13.65
C MET A 1 -11.04 -8.44 12.38
N ALA A 2 -10.60 -7.20 12.17
CA ALA A 2 -9.75 -6.89 11.02
C ALA A 2 -8.34 -7.35 11.39
N ASP A 3 -7.79 -8.29 10.63
CA ASP A 3 -6.44 -8.79 10.87
C ASP A 3 -5.44 -7.65 10.67
N THR A 4 -4.56 -7.47 11.66
CA THR A 4 -3.46 -6.52 11.56
C THR A 4 -2.39 -7.15 10.66
N LEU A 5 -2.08 -6.47 9.56
CA LEU A 5 -1.04 -6.82 8.62
C LEU A 5 0.22 -6.03 8.94
N GLU A 6 1.37 -6.58 8.56
CA GLU A 6 2.67 -5.93 8.71
C GLU A 6 3.38 -5.81 7.36
N ALA A 7 3.90 -4.62 7.07
CA ALA A 7 4.76 -4.36 5.93
C ALA A 7 6.16 -3.98 6.42
N HIS A 8 7.18 -4.53 5.76
CA HIS A 8 8.57 -4.24 6.06
C HIS A 8 9.13 -3.29 5.01
N TYR A 9 9.61 -2.13 5.45
CA TYR A 9 10.26 -1.18 4.57
C TYR A 9 11.49 -0.59 5.25
N GLN A 10 12.64 -0.73 4.58
CA GLN A 10 13.96 -0.42 5.13
C GLN A 10 14.21 -1.17 6.45
N PHE A 11 14.43 -0.47 7.56
CA PHE A 11 14.69 -1.04 8.89
C PHE A 11 13.48 -0.92 9.83
N ARG A 12 12.27 -0.74 9.28
CA ARG A 12 11.03 -0.50 10.05
C ARG A 12 9.93 -1.47 9.64
N THR A 13 9.16 -1.89 10.63
CA THR A 13 7.90 -2.63 10.45
C THR A 13 6.73 -1.66 10.61
N TYR A 14 5.80 -1.69 9.67
CA TYR A 14 4.61 -0.87 9.62
C TYR A 14 3.38 -1.74 9.77
N PHE A 15 2.57 -1.47 10.80
CA PHE A 15 1.33 -2.21 11.04
C PHE A 15 0.14 -1.47 10.46
N PHE A 16 -0.72 -2.18 9.73
CA PHE A 16 -1.90 -1.60 9.12
C PHE A 16 -3.05 -2.61 9.04
N GLN A 17 -4.24 -2.11 8.78
CA GLN A 17 -5.43 -2.92 8.53
C GLN A 17 -5.93 -2.67 7.13
N LEU A 18 -6.21 -3.74 6.38
CA LEU A 18 -6.87 -3.63 5.07
C LEU A 18 -8.35 -3.29 5.28
N LEU A 19 -8.81 -2.19 4.68
CA LEU A 19 -10.20 -1.74 4.78
C LEU A 19 -11.02 -2.20 3.58
N ASN A 20 -10.51 -1.96 2.37
CA ASN A 20 -11.12 -2.43 1.13
C ASN A 20 -10.03 -2.88 0.14
N LYS A 21 -10.40 -3.78 -0.78
CA LYS A 21 -9.52 -4.26 -1.84
C LYS A 21 -10.35 -4.51 -3.10
N SER A 22 -9.92 -3.94 -4.20
CA SER A 22 -10.48 -4.16 -5.53
C SER A 22 -9.36 -4.34 -6.56
N LYS A 23 -9.72 -4.45 -7.84
CA LYS A 23 -8.72 -4.58 -8.92
C LYS A 23 -8.00 -3.27 -9.24
N THR A 24 -8.61 -2.13 -8.94
CA THR A 24 -8.13 -0.80 -9.34
C THR A 24 -7.90 0.15 -8.16
N GLU A 25 -8.34 -0.23 -6.97
CA GLU A 25 -8.26 0.56 -5.75
C GLU A 25 -8.17 -0.36 -4.52
N PHE A 26 -7.38 0.03 -3.53
CA PHE A 26 -7.46 -0.53 -2.17
C PHE A 26 -7.21 0.57 -1.13
N SER A 27 -7.60 0.31 0.10
CA SER A 27 -7.41 1.25 1.20
C SER A 27 -7.02 0.53 2.48
N ILE A 28 -6.23 1.22 3.28
CA ILE A 28 -5.73 0.73 4.56
C ILE A 28 -5.94 1.78 5.64
N THR A 29 -5.93 1.33 6.89
CA THR A 29 -5.70 2.20 8.04
C THR A 29 -4.34 1.88 8.65
N MET A 30 -3.47 2.89 8.75
CA MET A 30 -2.17 2.81 9.40
C MET A 30 -2.09 3.93 10.44
N TYR A 31 -1.90 3.58 11.71
CA TYR A 31 -1.82 4.55 12.82
C TYR A 31 -2.95 5.61 12.81
N ASN A 32 -4.21 5.16 12.75
CA ASN A 32 -5.42 5.99 12.65
C ASN A 32 -5.49 6.90 11.41
N THR A 33 -4.63 6.67 10.42
CA THR A 33 -4.63 7.41 9.15
C THR A 33 -5.14 6.50 8.04
N HIS A 34 -6.16 6.97 7.33
CA HIS A 34 -6.72 6.29 6.16
C HIS A 34 -5.88 6.63 4.93
N TYR A 35 -5.43 5.62 4.21
CA TYR A 35 -4.76 5.75 2.92
C TYR A 35 -5.54 4.97 1.87
N THR A 36 -5.85 5.64 0.76
CA THR A 36 -6.40 5.02 -0.44
C THR A 36 -5.33 5.01 -1.52
N PHE A 37 -5.22 3.88 -2.22
CA PHE A 37 -4.28 3.70 -3.32
C PHE A 37 -5.04 3.27 -4.57
N ILE A 38 -4.65 3.84 -5.71
CA ILE A 38 -5.26 3.54 -7.01
C ILE A 38 -4.22 2.99 -7.97
N LEU A 39 -4.66 2.06 -8.81
CA LEU A 39 -3.85 1.51 -9.87
C LEU A 39 -3.60 2.59 -10.93
N ALA A 40 -2.33 2.86 -11.22
CA ALA A 40 -1.87 3.74 -12.27
C ALA A 40 -1.26 2.89 -13.39
N PRO A 41 -2.06 2.41 -14.36
CA PRO A 41 -1.58 1.54 -15.44
C PRO A 41 -0.47 2.17 -16.31
N ASN A 42 -0.26 3.48 -16.21
CA ASN A 42 0.79 4.21 -16.93
C ASN A 42 2.08 4.38 -16.11
N ALA A 43 2.19 3.75 -14.95
CA ALA A 43 3.42 3.70 -14.15
C ALA A 43 4.42 2.71 -14.77
N GLU A 44 4.74 2.91 -16.05
CA GLU A 44 5.94 2.36 -16.69
C GLU A 44 7.09 3.38 -16.55
N ASN A 45 7.16 4.05 -15.40
CA ASN A 45 8.28 4.90 -15.06
C ASN A 45 9.45 3.99 -14.67
N PRO A 46 10.59 4.02 -15.38
CA PRO A 46 11.79 3.31 -14.97
C PRO A 46 12.28 3.89 -13.63
N GLY A 47 11.79 3.32 -12.54
CA GLY A 47 12.03 3.82 -11.17
C GLY A 47 10.87 3.59 -10.18
N GLU A 48 9.66 3.28 -10.63
CA GLU A 48 8.55 2.94 -9.72
C GLU A 48 8.52 1.43 -9.42
N GLU A 49 8.58 1.08 -8.14
CA GLU A 49 8.59 -0.33 -7.67
C GLU A 49 7.22 -1.01 -7.81
N THR A 50 6.14 -0.24 -8.01
CA THR A 50 4.77 -0.75 -8.03
C THR A 50 3.84 0.16 -8.86
N PRO A 51 2.84 -0.37 -9.59
CA PRO A 51 1.90 0.44 -10.36
C PRO A 51 0.81 1.11 -9.50
N TRP A 52 0.97 1.13 -8.18
CA TRP A 52 0.03 1.70 -7.23
C TRP A 52 0.51 3.06 -6.72
N LYS A 53 -0.39 4.04 -6.69
CA LYS A 53 -0.09 5.40 -6.22
C LYS A 53 -1.07 5.88 -5.17
N ASN A 54 -0.66 6.88 -4.37
CA ASN A 54 -1.56 7.59 -3.48
C ASN A 54 -2.76 8.15 -4.25
N HIS A 55 -3.95 7.99 -3.69
CA HIS A 55 -5.10 8.75 -4.14
C HIS A 55 -4.94 10.23 -3.71
N THR A 56 -5.39 11.16 -4.55
CA THR A 56 -5.26 12.62 -4.29
C THR A 56 -6.04 13.11 -3.07
N SER A 57 -6.95 12.29 -2.54
CA SER A 57 -7.70 12.59 -1.31
C SER A 57 -6.96 12.20 -0.03
N ASN A 58 -5.81 11.52 -0.12
CA ASN A 58 -5.04 11.18 1.07
C ASN A 58 -4.54 12.47 1.73
N LYS A 59 -4.66 12.54 3.06
CA LYS A 59 -4.20 13.72 3.81
C LYS A 59 -2.67 13.87 3.79
N MET A 60 -1.96 12.76 3.55
CA MET A 60 -0.51 12.70 3.43
C MET A 60 -0.16 11.63 2.39
N ASP A 61 0.93 11.86 1.66
CA ASP A 61 1.44 10.88 0.73
C ASP A 61 2.28 9.84 1.46
N MET A 62 2.02 8.58 1.16
CA MET A 62 2.91 7.49 1.49
C MET A 62 4.04 7.42 0.44
N VAL A 63 5.27 7.19 0.90
CA VAL A 63 6.42 7.09 -0.02
C VAL A 63 6.32 5.83 -0.90
N PRO A 64 6.76 5.88 -2.17
CA PRO A 64 6.57 4.78 -3.12
C PRO A 64 7.04 3.40 -2.63
N GLY A 65 8.23 3.30 -2.01
CA GLY A 65 8.73 2.01 -1.52
C GLY A 65 7.91 1.42 -0.36
N LEU A 66 7.29 2.26 0.48
CA LEU A 66 6.37 1.78 1.50
C LEU A 66 5.03 1.34 0.88
N ILE A 67 4.57 2.02 -0.17
CA ILE A 67 3.40 1.56 -0.95
C ILE A 67 3.68 0.19 -1.55
N ALA A 68 4.87 -0.02 -2.14
CA ALA A 68 5.26 -1.30 -2.69
C ALA A 68 5.23 -2.42 -1.64
N ALA A 69 5.81 -2.18 -0.45
CA ALA A 69 5.78 -3.14 0.66
C ALA A 69 4.35 -3.44 1.13
N VAL A 70 3.48 -2.44 1.22
CA VAL A 70 2.05 -2.63 1.54
C VAL A 70 1.35 -3.45 0.45
N VAL A 71 1.59 -3.14 -0.82
CA VAL A 71 1.02 -3.86 -1.97
C VAL A 71 1.45 -5.32 -1.96
N GLU A 72 2.72 -5.60 -1.66
CA GLU A 72 3.25 -6.96 -1.55
C GLU A 72 2.45 -7.79 -0.53
N VAL A 73 2.16 -7.20 0.62
CA VAL A 73 1.37 -7.85 1.68
C VAL A 73 -0.11 -8.00 1.28
N VAL A 74 -0.69 -6.99 0.62
CA VAL A 74 -2.13 -6.98 0.26
C VAL A 74 -2.44 -7.88 -0.94
N TYR A 75 -1.59 -7.92 -1.97
CA TYR A 75 -1.81 -8.67 -3.21
C TYR A 75 -0.95 -9.93 -3.32
N GLY A 76 0.06 -10.07 -2.46
CA GLY A 76 0.86 -11.27 -2.29
C GLY A 76 2.15 -11.26 -3.12
N THR A 77 3.27 -11.32 -2.42
CA THR A 77 4.05 -12.56 -2.39
C THR A 77 3.87 -13.19 -1.01
N ALA A 78 3.19 -14.34 -0.94
CA ALA A 78 3.15 -15.13 0.28
C ALA A 78 4.59 -15.52 0.63
N GLN A 79 5.14 -15.00 1.72
CA GLN A 79 6.36 -15.54 2.30
C GLN A 79 6.02 -16.95 2.82
N GLN A 80 6.54 -17.97 2.13
CA GLN A 80 6.65 -19.34 2.63
C GLN A 80 7.77 -19.44 3.66
#